data_AF-H1Z1E0-F1
#
_entry.id   AF-H1Z1E0-F1
#
_cell.length_a   1.000
_cell.length_b   1.000
_cell.length_c   1.000
_cell.angle_alpha   90.00
_cell.angle_beta   90.00
_cell.angle_gamma   90.00
#
_symmetry.space_group_name_H-M   'P 1'
#
loop_
_entity.id
_entity.type
_entity.pdbx_description
1 polymer ?
#
loop_
_entity_poly.entity_id
_entity_poly.type
_entity_poly.pdbx_seq_one_letter_code
_entity_poly.pdbx_strand_id
1 'polypeptide(L)'
;MSCAKSLNAIFYALERYPDAGSNKIIYIPFIVDLISYNQIGTTILDDTYLRMPYGPVSAYAYDRSEEYFSVDLSESESAGKDALDVTSLLKKKPDLSKFSIYEYYLLLKVLRKAMDMENGELSGYVSRFKLCSGADESGTIPLKKFYLDPDDAGKLSCFGFSHISEEQEFTRSINLFSREVSRMGRPDPVLVNWKLGEIREKFPESFGDLFYETYLVWDEAFRLLVKDYHIFADLLGRQFCENYCIATNECGSTQYSSLVKCAYDDYSVKIQNIRDFLLDGDKFSGKSPQKTSDKAFIELMKSCSNSLHIKKHKVDALSDGSMQI
;
A
#
# COMPACT_ATOMS: atom_id res chain seq x y z
N MET A 1 11.65 -3.38 -10.64
CA MET A 1 12.49 -2.83 -9.55
C MET A 1 11.60 -2.06 -8.60
N SER A 2 11.08 -2.70 -7.56
CA SER A 2 10.18 -2.10 -6.54
C SER A 2 10.76 -2.14 -5.12
N CYS A 3 11.86 -2.86 -4.90
CA CYS A 3 12.42 -3.14 -3.56
C CYS A 3 12.97 -1.91 -2.79
N ALA A 4 13.02 -0.71 -3.38
CA ALA A 4 13.44 0.48 -2.64
C ALA A 4 12.44 0.88 -1.54
N LYS A 5 11.15 0.55 -1.65
CA LYS A 5 10.13 1.03 -0.70
C LYS A 5 10.31 0.46 0.71
N SER A 6 10.68 -0.81 0.86
CA SER A 6 10.93 -1.41 2.19
C SER A 6 12.08 -0.75 2.95
N LEU A 7 13.17 -0.42 2.26
CA LEU A 7 14.25 0.38 2.84
C LEU A 7 13.80 1.78 3.22
N ASN A 8 13.03 2.46 2.37
CA ASN A 8 12.54 3.80 2.69
C ASN A 8 11.59 3.77 3.90
N ALA A 9 10.81 2.70 4.08
CA ALA A 9 10.00 2.48 5.29
C ALA A 9 10.87 2.31 6.54
N ILE A 10 11.96 1.53 6.45
CA ILE A 10 12.92 1.33 7.54
C ILE A 10 13.66 2.63 7.89
N PHE A 11 14.17 3.36 6.90
CA PHE A 11 14.86 4.64 7.14
C PHE A 11 13.91 5.67 7.75
N TYR A 12 12.66 5.70 7.29
CA TYR A 12 11.66 6.58 7.88
C TYR A 12 11.35 6.21 9.34
N ALA A 13 11.27 4.92 9.66
CA ALA A 13 11.09 4.45 11.03
C ALA A 13 12.25 4.90 11.94
N LEU A 14 13.49 4.73 11.46
CA LEU A 14 14.71 5.11 12.18
C LEU A 14 14.83 6.63 12.37
N GLU A 15 14.55 7.42 11.34
CA GLU A 15 14.55 8.89 11.43
C GLU A 15 13.50 9.39 12.41
N ARG A 16 12.31 8.77 12.45
CA ARG A 16 11.21 9.20 13.31
C ARG A 16 11.35 8.73 14.76
N TYR A 17 11.92 7.55 14.97
CA TYR A 17 12.06 6.89 16.27
C TYR A 17 13.48 6.35 16.45
N PRO A 18 14.48 7.23 16.65
CA PRO A 18 15.89 6.85 16.75
C PRO A 18 16.18 5.88 17.90
N ASP A 19 15.43 6.01 19.01
CA ASP A 19 15.59 5.17 20.21
C ASP A 19 14.85 3.83 20.11
N ALA A 20 14.08 3.61 19.03
CA ALA A 20 13.41 2.34 18.83
C ALA A 20 14.45 1.25 18.54
N GLY A 21 14.43 0.19 19.35
CA GLY A 21 15.35 -0.93 19.16
C GLY A 21 15.24 -1.47 17.73
N SER A 22 16.40 -1.68 17.09
CA SER A 22 16.51 -2.20 15.71
C SER A 22 15.65 -3.43 15.46
N ASN A 23 15.50 -4.28 16.48
CA ASN A 23 14.65 -5.47 16.46
C ASN A 23 13.18 -5.19 16.20
N LYS A 24 12.64 -4.00 16.49
CA LYS A 24 11.25 -3.65 16.15
C LYS A 24 11.11 -3.24 14.69
N ILE A 25 12.04 -2.42 14.22
CA ILE A 25 11.94 -1.74 12.92
C ILE A 25 11.99 -2.75 11.77
N ILE A 26 12.77 -3.83 11.91
CA ILE A 26 12.92 -4.86 10.87
C ILE A 26 11.61 -5.59 10.52
N TYR A 27 10.63 -5.62 11.43
CA TYR A 27 9.34 -6.28 11.20
C TYR A 27 8.29 -5.36 10.57
N ILE A 28 8.51 -4.04 10.56
CA ILE A 28 7.57 -3.05 10.03
C ILE A 28 7.21 -3.34 8.57
N PRO A 29 8.18 -3.62 7.66
CA PRO A 29 7.84 -3.92 6.27
C PRO A 29 6.87 -5.09 6.14
N PHE A 30 7.13 -6.17 6.87
CA PHE A 30 6.31 -7.37 6.83
C PHE A 30 4.88 -7.09 7.30
N ILE A 31 4.71 -6.39 8.41
CA ILE A 31 3.38 -6.09 8.98
C ILE A 31 2.59 -5.20 8.02
N VAL A 32 3.25 -4.18 7.43
CA VAL A 32 2.64 -3.28 6.45
C VAL A 32 2.10 -4.06 5.23
N ASP A 33 2.92 -4.92 4.65
CA ASP A 33 2.52 -5.72 3.50
C ASP A 33 1.46 -6.78 3.87
N LEU A 34 1.53 -7.35 5.07
CA LEU A 34 0.53 -8.30 5.55
C LEU A 34 -0.84 -7.63 5.66
N ILE A 35 -0.91 -6.44 6.24
CA ILE A 35 -2.17 -5.69 6.35
C ILE A 35 -2.67 -5.30 4.96
N SER A 36 -1.81 -4.69 4.14
CA SER A 36 -2.19 -4.24 2.80
C SER A 36 -2.71 -5.39 1.94
N TYR A 37 -2.06 -6.55 2.01
CA TYR A 37 -2.50 -7.72 1.27
C TYR A 37 -3.90 -8.17 1.69
N ASN A 38 -4.22 -8.15 2.98
CA ASN A 38 -5.54 -8.54 3.45
C ASN A 38 -6.62 -7.46 3.19
N GLN A 39 -6.25 -6.17 3.17
CA GLN A 39 -7.18 -5.06 2.90
C GLN A 39 -7.48 -4.83 1.41
N ILE A 40 -6.48 -4.97 0.54
CA ILE A 40 -6.62 -4.61 -0.88
C ILE A 40 -6.06 -5.68 -1.82
N GLY A 41 -5.63 -6.85 -1.35
CA GLY A 41 -5.23 -7.96 -2.22
C GLY A 41 -3.83 -7.85 -2.87
N THR A 42 -3.04 -6.85 -2.47
CA THR A 42 -1.67 -6.63 -2.96
C THR A 42 -0.76 -6.15 -1.85
N THR A 43 0.55 -6.35 -2.03
CA THR A 43 1.61 -5.77 -1.20
C THR A 43 1.98 -4.37 -1.72
N ILE A 44 2.40 -3.47 -0.83
CA ILE A 44 2.76 -2.09 -1.19
C ILE A 44 4.27 -1.89 -1.24
N LEU A 45 5.03 -2.64 -0.44
CA LEU A 45 6.49 -2.63 -0.45
C LEU A 45 7.04 -3.59 -1.49
N ASP A 46 6.23 -4.57 -1.92
CA ASP A 46 6.53 -5.54 -2.97
C ASP A 46 7.87 -6.26 -2.72
N ASP A 47 8.04 -6.68 -1.47
CA ASP A 47 9.25 -7.35 -1.00
C ASP A 47 9.05 -8.86 -0.89
N THR A 48 10.17 -9.58 -0.87
CA THR A 48 10.22 -10.98 -0.48
C THR A 48 10.57 -11.07 1.00
N TYR A 49 9.89 -11.93 1.74
CA TYR A 49 10.11 -12.06 3.18
C TYR A 49 10.81 -13.36 3.51
N LEU A 50 11.93 -13.27 4.23
CA LEU A 50 12.69 -14.40 4.74
C LEU A 50 12.08 -14.88 6.04
N ARG A 51 11.97 -16.20 6.22
CA ARG A 51 11.61 -16.80 7.52
C ARG A 51 12.82 -16.74 8.45
N MET A 52 12.68 -16.06 9.58
CA MET A 52 13.69 -16.05 10.65
C MET A 52 13.10 -16.58 11.96
N PRO A 53 13.94 -17.08 12.89
CA PRO A 53 13.47 -17.65 14.16
C PRO A 53 12.57 -16.71 14.98
N TYR A 54 12.71 -15.40 14.81
CA TYR A 54 12.02 -14.37 15.57
C TYR A 54 10.95 -13.61 14.78
N GLY A 55 10.65 -14.06 13.56
CA GLY A 55 9.63 -13.48 12.67
C GLY A 55 10.18 -13.16 11.28
N PRO A 56 9.32 -12.82 10.31
CA PRO A 56 9.76 -12.56 8.94
C PRO A 56 10.49 -11.23 8.81
N VAL A 57 11.52 -11.20 7.97
CA VAL A 57 12.26 -9.97 7.64
C VAL A 57 12.27 -9.73 6.14
N SER A 58 12.33 -8.47 5.73
CA SER A 58 12.52 -8.10 4.33
C SER A 58 13.85 -8.67 3.82
N ALA A 59 13.80 -9.49 2.76
CA ALA A 59 14.99 -10.04 2.11
C ALA A 59 15.87 -8.93 1.56
N TYR A 60 15.25 -7.94 0.90
CA TYR A 60 15.98 -6.84 0.30
C TYR A 60 16.69 -5.95 1.33
N ALA A 61 16.03 -5.65 2.46
CA ALA A 61 16.63 -4.88 3.53
C ALA A 61 17.73 -5.66 4.24
N TYR A 62 17.55 -6.97 4.40
CA TYR A 62 18.55 -7.87 4.98
C TYR A 62 19.83 -7.91 4.13
N ASP A 63 19.68 -8.19 2.83
CA ASP A 63 20.80 -8.37 1.89
C ASP A 63 21.62 -7.09 1.66
N ARG A 64 21.03 -5.91 1.89
CA ARG A 64 21.67 -4.61 1.59
C ARG A 64 21.91 -3.73 2.81
N SER A 65 21.76 -4.27 4.01
CA SER A 65 22.01 -3.53 5.25
C SER A 65 23.37 -2.80 5.23
N GLU A 66 24.44 -3.45 4.80
CA GLU A 66 25.80 -2.86 4.71
C GLU A 66 25.94 -1.70 3.71
N GLU A 67 25.09 -1.66 2.67
CA GLU A 67 25.09 -0.60 1.65
C GLU A 67 24.58 0.73 2.25
N TYR A 68 23.71 0.65 3.25
CA TYR A 68 22.93 1.80 3.74
C TYR A 68 23.26 2.25 5.16
N PHE A 69 23.91 1.39 5.94
CA PHE A 69 24.46 1.74 7.25
C PHE A 69 25.97 1.98 7.15
N SER A 70 26.45 3.06 7.75
CA SER A 70 27.88 3.27 8.01
C SER A 70 28.23 2.57 9.31
N VAL A 71 28.53 1.28 9.28
CA VAL A 71 28.94 0.57 10.50
C VAL A 71 30.45 0.74 10.65
N ASP A 72 30.87 1.78 11.37
CA ASP A 72 32.27 1.88 11.82
C ASP A 72 32.41 1.16 13.17
N LEU A 73 32.74 -0.13 13.11
CA LEU A 73 32.80 -1.00 14.30
C LEU A 73 33.87 -0.57 15.31
N SER A 74 34.87 0.24 14.89
CA SER A 74 35.97 0.68 15.74
C SER A 74 35.60 1.70 16.82
N GLU A 75 34.47 2.39 16.71
CA GLU A 75 34.02 3.31 17.77
C GLU A 75 33.14 2.63 18.83
N SER A 76 32.60 1.44 18.52
CA SER A 76 31.69 0.70 19.41
C SER A 76 32.38 0.07 20.64
N GLU A 77 33.68 -0.20 20.56
CA GLU A 77 34.47 -0.70 21.70
C GLU A 77 34.84 0.41 22.70
N SER A 78 34.75 1.68 22.29
CA SER A 78 35.12 2.86 23.08
C SER A 78 33.94 3.71 23.58
N ALA A 79 32.75 3.56 22.98
CA ALA A 79 31.54 4.28 23.39
C ALA A 79 30.86 3.56 24.57
N GLY A 80 31.25 3.91 25.79
CA GLY A 80 30.53 3.47 26.98
C GLY A 80 29.08 3.98 26.94
N LYS A 81 28.11 3.05 26.92
CA LYS A 81 26.68 3.20 27.31
C LYS A 81 25.85 4.38 26.77
N ASP A 82 26.37 5.23 25.91
CA ASP A 82 25.57 6.23 25.22
C ASP A 82 24.99 5.58 23.96
N ALA A 83 23.66 5.66 23.85
CA ALA A 83 22.90 5.07 22.75
C ALA A 83 23.49 5.56 21.42
N LEU A 84 24.03 4.63 20.65
CA LEU A 84 24.61 4.90 19.35
C LEU A 84 23.50 5.51 18.47
N ASP A 85 23.69 6.76 18.04
CA ASP A 85 22.69 7.46 17.24
C ASP A 85 22.56 6.79 15.87
N VAL A 86 21.60 5.88 15.75
CA VAL A 86 21.37 5.08 14.55
C VAL A 86 21.03 5.98 13.35
N THR A 87 20.53 7.19 13.57
CA THR A 87 20.24 8.14 12.47
C THR A 87 21.51 8.71 11.85
N SER A 88 22.56 8.87 12.64
CA SER A 88 23.89 9.28 12.15
C SER A 88 24.56 8.20 11.28
N LEU A 89 24.12 6.94 11.41
CA LEU A 89 24.62 5.82 10.61
C LEU A 89 23.92 5.69 9.24
N LEU A 90 22.82 6.40 9.01
CA LEU A 90 22.09 6.32 7.74
C LEU A 90 22.82 7.11 6.65
N LYS A 91 23.27 6.41 5.60
CA LYS A 91 23.92 7.04 4.43
C LYS A 91 22.96 7.85 3.55
N LYS A 92 21.64 7.67 3.71
CA LYS A 92 20.59 8.30 2.88
C LYS A 92 19.34 8.59 3.71
N LYS A 93 18.68 9.71 3.40
CA LYS A 93 17.34 10.04 3.92
C LYS A 93 16.26 9.20 3.24
N PRO A 94 15.15 8.88 3.94
CA PRO A 94 13.98 8.26 3.33
C PRO A 94 13.38 9.17 2.25
N ASP A 95 13.07 8.56 1.12
CA ASP A 95 12.34 9.18 0.02
C ASP A 95 10.85 8.80 0.10
N LEU A 96 10.09 9.62 0.83
CA LEU A 96 8.65 9.43 1.00
C LEU A 96 7.83 9.68 -0.27
N SER A 97 8.42 10.27 -1.32
CA SER A 97 7.72 10.48 -2.60
C SER A 97 7.39 9.19 -3.33
N LYS A 98 8.00 8.06 -2.89
CA LYS A 98 7.74 6.72 -3.42
C LYS A 98 6.47 6.09 -2.89
N PHE A 99 5.91 6.61 -1.81
CA PHE A 99 4.68 6.08 -1.23
C PHE A 99 3.47 6.78 -1.84
N SER A 100 2.35 6.09 -1.99
CA SER A 100 1.04 6.74 -2.15
C SER A 100 0.55 7.25 -0.80
N ILE A 101 -0.53 8.04 -0.80
CA ILE A 101 -1.13 8.56 0.44
C ILE A 101 -1.57 7.40 1.34
N TYR A 102 -2.22 6.39 0.76
CA TYR A 102 -2.64 5.18 1.48
C TYR A 102 -1.44 4.43 2.05
N GLU A 103 -0.40 4.24 1.23
CA GLU A 103 0.80 3.50 1.64
C GLU A 103 1.52 4.19 2.80
N TYR A 104 1.68 5.51 2.72
CA TYR A 104 2.29 6.32 3.77
C TYR A 104 1.45 6.31 5.05
N TYR A 105 0.13 6.43 4.93
CA TYR A 105 -0.78 6.34 6.07
C TYR A 105 -0.72 4.99 6.77
N LEU A 106 -0.76 3.89 6.00
CA LEU A 106 -0.66 2.55 6.55
C LEU A 106 0.69 2.35 7.26
N LEU A 107 1.79 2.81 6.66
CA LEU A 107 3.11 2.80 7.27
C LEU A 107 3.10 3.55 8.62
N LEU A 108 2.55 4.76 8.67
CA LEU A 108 2.46 5.55 9.90
C LEU A 108 1.64 4.85 10.99
N LYS A 109 0.50 4.26 10.62
CA LYS A 109 -0.38 3.55 11.56
C LYS A 109 0.35 2.34 12.16
N VAL A 110 1.03 1.55 11.33
CA VAL A 110 1.83 0.41 11.78
C VAL A 110 2.99 0.88 12.66
N LEU A 111 3.69 1.94 12.28
CA LEU A 111 4.81 2.48 13.06
C LEU A 111 4.37 2.92 14.45
N ARG A 112 3.35 3.79 14.55
CA ARG A 112 2.84 4.26 15.85
C ARG A 112 2.48 3.08 16.75
N LYS A 113 1.74 2.12 16.21
CA LYS A 113 1.30 0.95 16.96
C LYS A 113 2.46 0.05 17.41
N ALA A 114 3.47 -0.12 16.55
CA ALA A 114 4.68 -0.87 16.89
C ALA A 114 5.53 -0.18 17.96
N MET A 115 5.52 1.16 18.01
CA MET A 115 6.22 1.93 19.04
C MET A 115 5.54 1.85 20.41
N ASP A 116 4.21 1.65 20.45
CA ASP A 116 3.45 1.45 21.69
C ASP A 116 3.72 0.08 22.36
N MET A 117 4.29 -0.88 21.63
CA MET A 117 4.61 -2.22 22.14
C MET A 117 6.00 -2.27 22.78
N GLU A 118 6.27 -3.19 23.69
CA GLU A 118 7.65 -3.41 24.18
C GLU A 118 8.55 -4.12 23.13
N ASN A 119 9.88 -4.00 23.26
CA ASN A 119 10.85 -4.48 22.25
C ASN A 119 10.72 -5.99 21.91
N GLY A 120 10.33 -6.83 22.87
CA GLY A 120 10.11 -8.27 22.64
C GLY A 120 8.69 -8.64 22.20
N GLU A 121 7.72 -7.77 22.47
CA GLU A 121 6.30 -8.05 22.20
C GLU A 121 6.00 -8.08 20.70
N LEU A 122 6.63 -7.20 19.92
CA LEU A 122 6.42 -7.14 18.47
C LEU A 122 6.89 -8.42 17.77
N SER A 123 8.10 -8.88 18.09
CA SER A 123 8.63 -10.15 17.57
C SER A 123 7.78 -11.33 18.00
N GLY A 124 7.46 -11.41 19.30
CA GLY A 124 6.61 -12.46 19.85
C GLY A 124 5.17 -12.42 19.35
N TYR A 125 4.71 -11.30 18.80
CA TYR A 125 3.42 -11.17 18.12
C TYR A 125 3.52 -11.67 16.68
N VAL A 126 4.49 -11.18 15.91
CA VAL A 126 4.71 -11.53 14.51
C VAL A 126 5.00 -13.03 14.34
N SER A 127 5.67 -13.66 15.31
CA SER A 127 5.94 -15.11 15.26
C SER A 127 4.68 -15.97 15.39
N ARG A 128 3.54 -15.43 15.84
CA ARG A 128 2.30 -16.19 16.07
C ARG A 128 1.50 -16.48 14.79
N PHE A 129 1.79 -15.80 13.69
CA PHE A 129 1.12 -16.05 12.41
C PHE A 129 1.53 -17.42 11.87
N LYS A 130 0.56 -18.21 11.40
CA LYS A 130 0.82 -19.57 10.89
C LYS A 130 1.76 -19.55 9.67
N LEU A 131 1.74 -18.45 8.91
CA LEU A 131 2.64 -18.23 7.78
C LEU A 131 4.13 -18.22 8.17
N CYS A 132 4.43 -17.92 9.45
CA CYS A 132 5.77 -17.89 10.04
C CYS A 132 6.23 -19.27 10.56
N SER A 133 5.32 -20.20 10.85
CA SER A 133 5.62 -21.48 11.48
C SER A 133 5.67 -22.69 10.53
N GLY A 134 5.53 -22.47 9.22
CA GLY A 134 5.46 -23.55 8.23
C GLY A 134 6.81 -24.21 7.92
N ALA A 135 6.79 -25.54 7.76
CA ALA A 135 7.92 -26.41 7.40
C ALA A 135 8.30 -26.38 5.90
N ASP A 136 7.92 -25.34 5.15
CA ASP A 136 8.32 -25.23 3.74
C ASP A 136 9.84 -25.01 3.68
N GLU A 137 10.55 -25.84 2.92
CA GLU A 137 12.01 -25.78 2.74
C GLU A 137 12.49 -24.48 2.09
N SER A 138 11.60 -23.71 1.45
CA SER A 138 11.93 -22.40 0.94
C SER A 138 12.14 -21.44 2.10
N GLY A 139 13.35 -20.91 2.30
CA GLY A 139 13.63 -19.88 3.32
C GLY A 139 12.80 -18.59 3.18
N THR A 140 11.92 -18.48 2.17
CA THR A 140 11.05 -17.34 1.87
C THR A 140 9.56 -17.65 2.11
N ILE A 141 8.79 -16.62 2.42
CA ILE A 141 7.34 -16.70 2.63
C ILE A 141 6.63 -16.36 1.31
N PRO A 142 5.92 -17.32 0.69
CA PRO A 142 5.25 -17.07 -0.57
C PRO A 142 4.02 -16.17 -0.37
N LEU A 143 3.77 -15.26 -1.31
CA LEU A 143 2.67 -14.30 -1.25
C LEU A 143 1.30 -14.93 -1.01
N LYS A 144 1.05 -16.14 -1.53
CA LYS A 144 -0.20 -16.90 -1.30
C LYS A 144 -0.49 -17.17 0.19
N LYS A 145 0.54 -17.20 1.05
CA LYS A 145 0.42 -17.39 2.50
C LYS A 145 0.13 -16.09 3.26
N PHE A 146 0.08 -14.94 2.58
CA PHE A 146 -0.31 -13.67 3.20
C PHE A 146 -1.81 -13.57 3.43
N TYR A 147 -2.61 -14.39 2.74
CA TYR A 147 -4.04 -14.47 3.01
C TYR A 147 -4.25 -15.12 4.36
N LEU A 148 -4.76 -14.34 5.33
CA LEU A 148 -4.95 -14.83 6.68
C LEU A 148 -6.26 -15.60 6.79
N ASP A 149 -6.20 -16.70 7.52
CA ASP A 149 -7.42 -17.37 7.99
C ASP A 149 -8.07 -16.53 9.12
N PRO A 150 -9.33 -16.84 9.52
CA PRO A 150 -10.01 -16.09 10.56
C PRO A 150 -9.24 -16.00 11.90
N ASP A 151 -8.46 -17.03 12.26
CA ASP A 151 -7.66 -17.03 13.49
C ASP A 151 -6.54 -15.99 13.41
N ASP A 152 -5.79 -16.00 12.31
CA ASP A 152 -4.68 -15.07 12.08
C ASP A 152 -5.19 -13.64 11.80
N ALA A 153 -6.34 -13.49 11.14
CA ALA A 153 -7.01 -12.20 10.99
C ALA A 153 -7.41 -11.62 12.36
N GLY A 154 -7.88 -12.46 13.28
CA GLY A 154 -8.13 -12.07 14.67
C GLY A 154 -6.87 -11.56 15.37
N LYS A 155 -5.68 -12.06 15.04
CA LYS A 155 -4.41 -11.55 15.59
C LYS A 155 -4.11 -10.15 15.09
N LEU A 156 -4.36 -9.82 13.81
CA LEU A 156 -4.17 -8.47 13.25
C LEU A 156 -4.98 -7.38 13.98
N SER A 157 -6.10 -7.76 14.63
CA SER A 157 -6.90 -6.83 15.45
C SER A 157 -6.11 -6.16 16.56
N CYS A 158 -5.08 -6.82 17.11
CA CYS A 158 -4.21 -6.23 18.13
C CYS A 158 -3.42 -5.02 17.61
N PHE A 159 -3.22 -4.89 16.29
CA PHE A 159 -2.62 -3.71 15.66
C PHE A 159 -3.62 -2.59 15.35
N GLY A 160 -4.87 -2.72 15.82
CA GLY A 160 -5.95 -1.79 15.47
C GLY A 160 -6.44 -1.96 14.03
N PHE A 161 -6.27 -3.15 13.46
CA PHE A 161 -6.83 -3.54 12.17
C PHE A 161 -7.85 -4.64 12.42
N SER A 162 -9.12 -4.27 12.50
CA SER A 162 -10.22 -5.19 12.75
C SER A 162 -10.27 -6.34 11.74
N HIS A 163 -11.15 -7.31 11.99
CA HIS A 163 -11.55 -8.30 11.00
C HIS A 163 -11.78 -7.66 9.63
N ILE A 164 -11.48 -8.41 8.57
CA ILE A 164 -11.67 -7.97 7.18
C ILE A 164 -13.15 -7.57 7.05
N SER A 165 -13.40 -6.27 6.85
CA SER A 165 -14.76 -5.76 6.69
C SER A 165 -15.29 -6.07 5.30
N GLU A 166 -16.60 -5.96 5.09
CA GLU A 166 -17.19 -6.16 3.76
C GLU A 166 -16.57 -5.22 2.71
N GLU A 167 -16.31 -3.98 3.11
CA GLU A 167 -15.63 -2.95 2.32
C GLU A 167 -14.21 -3.39 1.89
N GLN A 168 -13.48 -4.09 2.78
CA GLN A 168 -12.15 -4.61 2.50
C GLN A 168 -12.20 -5.87 1.62
N GLU A 169 -13.23 -6.71 1.76
CA GLU A 169 -13.45 -7.82 0.82
C GLU A 169 -13.79 -7.32 -0.59
N PHE A 170 -14.58 -6.24 -0.67
CA PHE A 170 -14.93 -5.58 -1.92
C PHE A 170 -13.69 -5.02 -2.63
N THR A 171 -12.87 -4.20 -1.96
CA THR A 171 -11.63 -3.66 -2.53
C THR A 171 -10.68 -4.76 -2.94
N ARG A 172 -10.49 -5.78 -2.09
CA ARG A 172 -9.66 -6.94 -2.43
C ARG A 172 -10.16 -7.63 -3.70
N SER A 173 -11.47 -7.83 -3.84
CA SER A 173 -12.07 -8.47 -5.03
C SER A 173 -11.82 -7.66 -6.30
N ILE A 174 -12.01 -6.33 -6.25
CA ILE A 174 -11.73 -5.42 -7.35
C ILE A 174 -10.25 -5.46 -7.76
N ASN A 175 -9.33 -5.37 -6.80
CA ASN A 175 -7.91 -5.31 -7.11
C ASN A 175 -7.38 -6.64 -7.68
N LEU A 176 -7.79 -7.77 -7.10
CA LEU A 176 -7.44 -9.10 -7.62
C LEU A 176 -7.93 -9.28 -9.06
N PHE A 177 -9.19 -8.94 -9.31
CA PHE A 177 -9.78 -9.04 -10.64
C PHE A 177 -9.10 -8.10 -11.64
N SER A 178 -8.83 -6.86 -11.25
CA SER A 178 -8.13 -5.87 -12.07
C SER A 178 -6.74 -6.34 -12.50
N ARG A 179 -6.02 -6.99 -11.57
CA ARG A 179 -4.70 -7.59 -11.83
C ARG A 179 -4.78 -8.82 -12.74
N GLU A 180 -5.85 -9.60 -12.65
CA GLU A 180 -6.07 -10.71 -13.58
C GLU A 180 -6.31 -10.17 -14.99
N VAL A 181 -7.20 -9.19 -15.14
CA VAL A 181 -7.51 -8.52 -16.41
C VAL A 181 -6.25 -7.94 -17.06
N SER A 182 -5.37 -7.29 -16.31
CA SER A 182 -4.15 -6.69 -16.86
C SER A 182 -3.14 -7.70 -17.41
N ARG A 183 -3.23 -8.95 -16.96
CA ARG A 183 -2.37 -10.07 -17.38
C ARG A 183 -2.98 -10.90 -18.51
N MET A 184 -4.25 -10.69 -18.84
CA MET A 184 -4.89 -11.34 -19.98
C MET A 184 -4.35 -10.71 -21.27
N GLY A 185 -4.03 -11.52 -22.28
CA GLY A 185 -3.57 -10.99 -23.57
C GLY A 185 -4.65 -10.20 -24.33
N ARG A 186 -5.92 -10.59 -24.16
CA ARG A 186 -7.10 -9.84 -24.64
C ARG A 186 -8.32 -10.26 -23.80
N PRO A 187 -8.74 -9.47 -22.80
CA PRO A 187 -9.90 -9.81 -21.99
C PRO A 187 -11.19 -9.80 -22.83
N ASP A 188 -12.10 -10.72 -22.54
CA ASP A 188 -13.46 -10.71 -23.11
C ASP A 188 -14.32 -9.69 -22.35
N PRO A 189 -14.83 -8.62 -23.01
CA PRO A 189 -15.68 -7.62 -22.35
C PRO A 189 -16.94 -8.21 -21.70
N VAL A 190 -17.49 -9.31 -22.23
CA VAL A 190 -18.67 -9.97 -21.65
C VAL A 190 -18.32 -10.61 -20.31
N LEU A 191 -17.20 -11.34 -20.25
CA LEU A 191 -16.71 -11.93 -19.01
C LEU A 191 -16.38 -10.85 -17.97
N VAL A 192 -15.78 -9.75 -18.40
CA VAL A 192 -15.45 -8.63 -17.51
C VAL A 192 -16.71 -7.99 -16.95
N ASN A 193 -17.70 -7.70 -17.79
CA ASN A 193 -18.98 -7.16 -17.35
C ASN A 193 -19.70 -8.08 -16.35
N TRP A 194 -19.67 -9.39 -16.61
CA TRP A 194 -20.25 -10.38 -15.71
C TRP A 194 -19.54 -10.42 -14.36
N LYS A 195 -18.20 -10.44 -14.34
CA LYS A 195 -17.41 -10.43 -13.10
C LYS A 195 -17.60 -9.18 -12.26
N LEU A 196 -17.64 -8.00 -12.90
CA LEU A 196 -17.95 -6.75 -12.19
C LEU A 196 -19.38 -6.77 -11.61
N GLY A 197 -20.33 -7.36 -12.34
CA GLY A 197 -21.68 -7.61 -11.85
C GLY A 197 -21.72 -8.50 -10.61
N GLU A 198 -21.02 -9.63 -10.63
CA GLU A 198 -20.91 -10.55 -9.49
C GLU A 198 -20.30 -9.86 -8.26
N ILE A 199 -19.24 -9.07 -8.45
CA ILE A 199 -18.61 -8.33 -7.35
C ILE A 199 -19.62 -7.33 -6.75
N ARG A 200 -20.32 -6.57 -7.59
CA ARG A 200 -21.31 -5.58 -7.13
C ARG A 200 -22.49 -6.23 -6.40
N GLU A 201 -22.99 -7.35 -6.90
CA GLU A 201 -24.10 -8.09 -6.28
C GLU A 201 -23.71 -8.72 -4.94
N LYS A 202 -22.44 -9.14 -4.80
CA LYS A 202 -21.93 -9.72 -3.56
C LYS A 202 -21.78 -8.68 -2.44
N PHE A 203 -21.55 -7.41 -2.78
CA PHE A 203 -21.21 -6.36 -1.82
C PHE A 203 -22.14 -5.13 -1.92
N PRO A 204 -23.46 -5.29 -1.69
CA PRO A 204 -24.44 -4.23 -1.91
C PRO A 204 -24.31 -3.07 -0.89
N GLU A 205 -23.80 -3.34 0.32
CA GLU A 205 -23.69 -2.35 1.41
C GLU A 205 -22.35 -1.60 1.39
N SER A 206 -21.38 -2.05 0.58
CA SER A 206 -20.06 -1.41 0.44
C SER A 206 -20.12 -0.02 -0.21
N PHE A 207 -21.28 0.40 -0.70
CA PHE A 207 -21.50 1.70 -1.33
C PHE A 207 -22.22 2.64 -0.36
N GLY A 208 -21.48 3.40 0.44
CA GLY A 208 -22.04 4.60 1.06
C GLY A 208 -22.39 5.65 0.00
N ASP A 209 -23.32 6.56 0.28
CA ASP A 209 -23.76 7.62 -0.65
C ASP A 209 -22.58 8.43 -1.23
N LEU A 210 -21.53 8.65 -0.44
CA LEU A 210 -20.34 9.40 -0.86
C LEU A 210 -19.55 8.69 -1.98
N PHE A 211 -19.61 7.37 -2.03
CA PHE A 211 -18.73 6.53 -2.85
C PHE A 211 -19.36 5.95 -4.10
N TYR A 212 -20.68 5.81 -4.10
CA TYR A 212 -21.38 5.13 -5.18
C TYR A 212 -21.16 5.82 -6.53
N GLU A 213 -21.24 7.16 -6.59
CA GLU A 213 -21.03 7.93 -7.82
C GLU A 213 -19.62 7.73 -8.39
N THR A 214 -18.58 7.85 -7.56
CA THR A 214 -17.19 7.64 -7.99
C THR A 214 -16.94 6.20 -8.41
N TYR A 215 -17.61 5.23 -7.76
CA TYR A 215 -17.59 3.84 -8.21
C TYR A 215 -18.23 3.67 -9.58
N LEU A 216 -19.39 4.29 -9.87
CA LEU A 216 -20.02 4.19 -11.18
C LEU A 216 -19.12 4.74 -12.30
N VAL A 217 -18.47 5.89 -12.04
CA VAL A 217 -17.49 6.47 -12.98
C VAL A 217 -16.29 5.53 -13.17
N TRP A 218 -15.80 4.92 -12.09
CA TRP A 218 -14.72 3.93 -12.16
C TRP A 218 -15.14 2.67 -12.93
N ASP A 219 -16.32 2.13 -12.68
CA ASP A 219 -16.85 0.92 -13.31
C ASP A 219 -16.98 1.12 -14.83
N GLU A 220 -17.52 2.27 -15.25
CA GLU A 220 -17.59 2.64 -16.66
C GLU A 220 -16.20 2.82 -17.29
N ALA A 221 -15.31 3.58 -16.63
CA ALA A 221 -13.94 3.77 -17.10
C ALA A 221 -13.19 2.43 -17.23
N PHE A 222 -13.37 1.52 -16.28
CA PHE A 222 -12.76 0.19 -16.30
C PHE A 222 -13.26 -0.63 -17.49
N ARG A 223 -14.58 -0.67 -17.73
CA ARG A 223 -15.16 -1.38 -18.88
C ARG A 223 -14.67 -0.85 -20.22
N LEU A 224 -14.50 0.48 -20.33
CA LEU A 224 -13.94 1.10 -21.53
C LEU A 224 -12.45 0.77 -21.69
N LEU A 225 -11.68 0.88 -20.60
CA LEU A 225 -10.23 0.63 -20.56
C LEU A 225 -9.90 -0.79 -21.02
N VAL A 226 -10.72 -1.78 -20.65
CA VAL A 226 -10.51 -3.20 -20.98
C VAL A 226 -10.43 -3.46 -22.49
N LYS A 227 -11.08 -2.65 -23.32
CA LYS A 227 -11.12 -2.87 -24.78
C LYS A 227 -9.74 -2.72 -25.43
N ASP A 228 -9.06 -1.62 -25.12
CA ASP A 228 -7.85 -1.19 -25.84
C ASP A 228 -6.63 -1.00 -24.93
N TYR A 229 -6.84 -0.90 -23.61
CA TYR A 229 -5.83 -0.50 -22.63
C TYR A 229 -5.80 -1.41 -21.39
N HIS A 230 -6.27 -2.66 -21.50
CA HIS A 230 -6.38 -3.62 -20.39
C HIS A 230 -5.11 -3.76 -19.53
N ILE A 231 -3.92 -3.55 -20.09
CA ILE A 231 -2.65 -3.55 -19.35
C ILE A 231 -2.62 -2.56 -18.16
N PHE A 232 -3.47 -1.52 -18.20
CA PHE A 232 -3.62 -0.52 -17.15
C PHE A 232 -4.71 -0.86 -16.12
N ALA A 233 -5.43 -1.97 -16.27
CA ALA A 233 -6.51 -2.37 -15.37
C ALA A 233 -6.03 -2.50 -13.92
N ASP A 234 -4.87 -3.11 -13.69
CA ASP A 234 -4.25 -3.27 -12.36
C ASP A 234 -3.99 -1.90 -11.69
N LEU A 235 -3.46 -0.94 -12.44
CA LEU A 235 -3.23 0.41 -11.93
C LEU A 235 -4.54 1.10 -11.55
N LEU A 236 -5.56 0.98 -12.40
CA LEU A 236 -6.87 1.58 -12.16
C LEU A 236 -7.59 0.95 -10.96
N GLY A 237 -7.53 -0.38 -10.83
CA GLY A 237 -8.10 -1.12 -9.70
C GLY A 237 -7.40 -0.77 -8.39
N ARG A 238 -6.06 -0.75 -8.37
CA ARG A 238 -5.28 -0.38 -7.20
C ARG A 238 -5.61 1.04 -6.72
N GLN A 239 -5.66 2.02 -7.63
CA GLN A 239 -5.98 3.41 -7.26
C GLN A 239 -7.37 3.53 -6.65
N PHE A 240 -8.36 2.85 -7.23
CA PHE A 240 -9.70 2.81 -6.66
C PHE A 240 -9.69 2.26 -5.23
N CYS A 241 -9.05 1.10 -5.03
CA CYS A 241 -8.99 0.45 -3.72
C CYS A 241 -8.25 1.29 -2.68
N GLU A 242 -7.12 1.90 -3.03
CA GLU A 242 -6.37 2.79 -2.13
C GLU A 242 -7.23 3.99 -1.70
N ASN A 243 -7.88 4.68 -2.64
CA ASN A 243 -8.74 5.84 -2.33
C ASN A 243 -9.98 5.47 -1.51
N TYR A 244 -10.58 4.32 -1.84
CA TYR A 244 -11.70 3.79 -1.08
C TYR A 244 -11.30 3.44 0.35
N CYS A 245 -10.19 2.73 0.56
CA CYS A 245 -9.69 2.41 1.90
C CYS A 245 -9.33 3.66 2.72
N ILE A 246 -8.80 4.72 2.09
CA ILE A 246 -8.55 5.98 2.80
C ILE A 246 -9.87 6.56 3.32
N ALA A 247 -10.88 6.69 2.46
CA ALA A 247 -12.10 7.38 2.87
C ALA A 247 -13.04 6.53 3.76
N THR A 248 -12.99 5.19 3.71
CA THR A 248 -13.75 4.34 4.64
C THR A 248 -13.10 4.16 6.01
N ASN A 249 -11.76 4.03 6.09
CA ASN A 249 -11.08 3.87 7.38
C ASN A 249 -10.99 5.18 8.18
N GLU A 250 -11.17 6.34 7.55
CA GLU A 250 -10.96 7.65 8.19
C GLU A 250 -12.20 8.48 8.46
N CYS A 251 -13.38 8.12 7.94
CA CYS A 251 -14.64 8.79 8.30
C CYS A 251 -14.96 8.73 9.81
N GLY A 252 -14.20 7.97 10.61
CA GLY A 252 -14.26 7.95 12.07
C GLY A 252 -13.25 8.83 12.83
N SER A 253 -12.23 9.44 12.18
CA SER A 253 -11.20 10.22 12.88
C SER A 253 -11.10 11.67 12.35
N THR A 254 -11.38 12.64 13.22
CA THR A 254 -11.52 14.07 12.87
C THR A 254 -10.22 14.73 12.39
N GLN A 255 -9.06 14.19 12.74
CA GLN A 255 -7.74 14.78 12.46
C GLN A 255 -7.34 14.80 10.97
N TYR A 256 -7.89 13.91 10.14
CA TYR A 256 -7.41 13.71 8.77
C TYR A 256 -8.49 13.93 7.69
N SER A 257 -9.73 14.22 8.11
CA SER A 257 -10.92 14.40 7.26
C SER A 257 -10.71 15.35 6.06
N SER A 258 -9.96 16.44 6.23
CA SER A 258 -9.72 17.41 5.14
C SER A 258 -8.76 16.90 4.07
N LEU A 259 -7.74 16.11 4.43
CA LEU A 259 -6.78 15.53 3.49
C LEU A 259 -7.39 14.37 2.72
N VAL A 260 -8.15 13.53 3.42
CA VAL A 260 -8.93 12.43 2.83
C VAL A 260 -9.91 12.97 1.81
N LYS A 261 -10.67 14.00 2.18
CA LYS A 261 -11.61 14.62 1.25
C LYS A 261 -10.90 15.20 0.03
N CYS A 262 -9.79 15.93 0.22
CA CYS A 262 -9.02 16.45 -0.91
C CYS A 262 -8.44 15.35 -1.82
N ALA A 263 -7.95 14.25 -1.24
CA ALA A 263 -7.43 13.11 -2.02
C ALA A 263 -8.54 12.41 -2.80
N TYR A 264 -9.71 12.25 -2.18
CA TYR A 264 -10.88 11.66 -2.80
C TYR A 264 -11.45 12.54 -3.93
N ASP A 265 -11.54 13.85 -3.72
CA ASP A 265 -12.00 14.80 -4.74
C ASP A 265 -11.03 14.81 -5.94
N ASP A 266 -9.71 14.82 -5.69
CA ASP A 266 -8.68 14.72 -6.73
C ASP A 266 -8.77 13.40 -7.52
N TYR A 267 -8.98 12.27 -6.82
CA TYR A 267 -9.20 10.98 -7.46
C TYR A 267 -10.47 10.97 -8.33
N SER A 268 -11.57 11.54 -7.82
CA SER A 268 -12.86 11.61 -8.53
C SER A 268 -12.73 12.40 -9.84
N VAL A 269 -11.96 13.50 -9.84
CA VAL A 269 -11.66 14.27 -11.07
C VAL A 269 -10.78 13.45 -12.03
N LYS A 270 -9.78 12.72 -11.51
CA LYS A 270 -8.88 11.91 -12.34
C LYS A 270 -9.61 10.77 -13.04
N ILE A 271 -10.45 10.02 -12.33
CA ILE A 271 -11.21 8.92 -12.94
C ILE A 271 -12.21 9.43 -13.97
N GLN A 272 -12.81 10.60 -13.73
CA GLN A 272 -13.66 11.31 -14.66
C GLN A 272 -12.90 11.67 -15.97
N ASN A 273 -11.70 12.22 -15.86
CA ASN A 273 -10.86 12.52 -17.02
C ASN A 273 -10.44 11.27 -17.80
N ILE A 274 -10.15 10.16 -17.12
CA ILE A 274 -9.85 8.86 -17.77
C ILE A 274 -11.08 8.38 -18.56
N ARG A 275 -12.26 8.41 -17.92
CA ARG A 275 -13.51 8.00 -18.58
C ARG A 275 -13.77 8.83 -19.83
N ASP A 276 -13.69 10.16 -19.72
CA ASP A 276 -13.98 11.06 -20.83
C ASP A 276 -12.98 10.89 -21.98
N PHE A 277 -11.68 10.69 -21.67
CA PHE A 277 -10.68 10.39 -22.68
C PHE A 277 -11.01 9.09 -23.45
N LEU A 278 -11.43 8.05 -22.73
CA LEU A 278 -11.77 6.76 -23.34
C LEU A 278 -13.05 6.86 -24.21
N LEU A 279 -14.03 7.65 -23.78
CA LEU A 279 -15.26 7.91 -24.55
C LEU A 279 -15.00 8.73 -25.81
N ASP A 280 -14.12 9.74 -25.74
CA ASP A 280 -13.79 10.58 -26.89
C ASP A 280 -12.84 9.87 -27.88
N GLY A 281 -12.01 8.95 -27.40
CA GLY A 281 -11.19 8.08 -28.25
C GLY A 281 -12.00 7.26 -29.25
N ASP A 282 -13.19 6.81 -28.87
CA ASP A 282 -14.13 6.07 -29.74
C ASP A 282 -14.61 6.93 -30.94
N LYS A 283 -14.62 8.28 -30.82
CA LYS A 283 -15.01 9.20 -31.91
C LYS A 283 -13.92 9.40 -32.98
N PHE A 284 -12.66 9.02 -32.70
CA PHE A 284 -11.51 9.25 -33.60
C PHE A 284 -11.02 7.98 -34.33
N SER A 285 -11.78 6.88 -34.29
CA SER A 285 -11.44 5.58 -34.92
C SER A 285 -11.39 5.59 -36.47
N GLY A 286 -11.59 6.74 -37.11
CA GLY A 286 -11.41 6.95 -38.55
C GLY A 286 -10.13 7.72 -38.90
N LYS A 287 -9.00 7.01 -39.02
CA LYS A 287 -7.67 7.43 -39.58
C LYS A 287 -6.65 8.05 -38.61
N SER A 288 -5.62 7.25 -38.27
CA SER A 288 -4.23 7.62 -37.98
C SER A 288 -3.94 8.84 -37.05
N PRO A 289 -4.30 8.77 -35.75
CA PRO A 289 -3.66 9.55 -34.67
C PRO A 289 -3.21 8.69 -33.46
N GLN A 290 -3.21 7.37 -33.60
CA GLN A 290 -3.20 6.40 -32.48
C GLN A 290 -1.97 6.46 -31.56
N LYS A 291 -0.76 6.75 -32.10
CA LYS A 291 0.45 6.83 -31.26
C LYS A 291 0.51 8.06 -30.35
N THR A 292 -0.11 9.17 -30.76
CA THR A 292 -0.13 10.41 -29.96
C THR A 292 -1.18 10.31 -28.86
N SER A 293 -2.31 9.63 -29.12
CA SER A 293 -3.31 9.31 -28.10
C SER A 293 -2.77 8.35 -27.04
N ASP A 294 -2.01 7.31 -27.43
CA ASP A 294 -1.44 6.35 -26.48
C ASP A 294 -0.47 7.03 -25.50
N LYS A 295 0.40 7.93 -26.01
CA LYS A 295 1.32 8.68 -25.14
C LYS A 295 0.59 9.56 -24.15
N ALA A 296 -0.43 10.29 -24.61
CA ALA A 296 -1.26 11.14 -23.75
C ALA A 296 -2.01 10.31 -22.69
N PHE A 297 -2.55 9.15 -23.07
CA PHE A 297 -3.19 8.25 -22.13
C PHE A 297 -2.22 7.68 -21.09
N ILE A 298 -1.02 7.29 -21.52
CA ILE A 298 0.05 6.84 -20.61
C ILE A 298 0.44 7.95 -19.63
N GLU A 299 0.56 9.20 -20.10
CA GLU A 299 0.85 10.36 -19.24
C GLU A 299 -0.29 10.63 -18.25
N LEU A 300 -1.55 10.50 -18.69
CA LEU A 300 -2.73 10.60 -17.82
C LEU A 300 -2.69 9.52 -16.73
N MET A 301 -2.50 8.25 -17.09
CA MET A 301 -2.38 7.14 -16.14
C MET A 301 -1.20 7.32 -15.17
N LYS A 302 -0.05 7.82 -15.65
CA LYS A 302 1.12 8.13 -14.80
C LYS A 302 0.85 9.25 -13.82
N SER A 303 0.15 10.31 -14.23
CA SER A 303 -0.22 11.41 -13.33
C SER A 303 -1.14 10.94 -12.21
N CYS A 304 -1.95 9.91 -12.45
CA CYS A 304 -2.78 9.28 -11.42
C CYS A 304 -1.94 8.47 -10.41
N SER A 305 -0.79 7.91 -10.83
CA SER A 305 0.12 7.16 -9.96
C SER A 305 0.99 8.03 -9.05
N ASN A 306 1.21 9.30 -9.40
CA ASN A 306 2.15 10.22 -8.72
C ASN A 306 1.45 11.16 -7.72
N SER A 307 0.48 10.66 -6.95
CA SER A 307 -0.40 11.49 -6.11
C SER A 307 0.19 11.89 -4.76
N LEU A 308 1.49 12.21 -4.71
CA LEU A 308 2.12 12.85 -3.55
C LEU A 308 2.80 14.16 -3.94
N HIS A 309 2.01 15.07 -4.53
CA HIS A 309 2.19 16.49 -4.29
C HIS A 309 1.34 16.96 -3.11
N ILE A 310 1.36 16.21 -2.00
CA ILE A 310 1.07 16.84 -0.72
C ILE A 310 2.23 17.81 -0.50
N LYS A 311 1.98 19.12 -0.61
CA LYS A 311 2.99 20.14 -0.30
C LYS A 311 3.63 19.75 1.04
N LYS A 312 4.94 19.51 1.03
CA LYS A 312 5.78 19.04 2.15
C LYS A 312 5.34 19.62 3.52
N HIS A 313 4.97 20.90 3.54
CA HIS A 313 4.47 21.64 4.70
C HIS A 313 3.15 21.16 5.36
N LYS A 314 2.32 20.34 4.70
CA LYS A 314 1.07 19.80 5.31
C LYS A 314 1.24 18.45 5.98
N VAL A 315 2.27 17.68 5.62
CA VAL A 315 2.56 16.37 6.24
C VAL A 315 3.31 16.57 7.56
N ASP A 316 4.22 17.55 7.62
CA ASP A 316 4.94 17.89 8.85
C ASP A 316 3.98 18.40 9.96
N ALA A 317 2.90 19.08 9.57
CA ALA A 317 1.84 19.50 10.49
C ALA A 317 1.01 18.33 11.09
N LEU A 318 1.10 17.12 10.52
CA LEU A 318 0.47 15.90 11.06
C LEU A 318 1.44 15.09 11.93
N SER A 319 2.75 15.33 11.81
CA SER A 319 3.77 14.75 12.70
C SER A 319 3.99 15.58 13.96
N ASP A 320 3.75 16.88 13.92
CA ASP A 320 3.79 17.80 15.06
C ASP A 320 2.45 17.82 15.80
N GLY A 321 2.01 16.63 16.23
CA GLY A 321 1.09 16.52 17.35
C GLY A 321 1.75 17.04 18.62
N SER A 322 1.98 18.35 18.70
CA SER A 322 2.10 19.07 19.96
C SER A 322 0.75 19.01 20.66
N MET A 323 0.41 17.84 21.19
CA MET A 323 -0.41 17.73 22.39
C MET A 323 0.56 17.44 23.52
N GLN A 324 1.01 18.52 24.16
CA GLN A 324 1.28 18.44 25.59
C GLN A 324 -0.02 17.98 26.27
N ILE A 325 0.15 17.12 27.27
CA ILE A 325 -0.87 16.55 28.17
C ILE A 325 -1.90 17.58 28.60
#